data_AF-A0A5N9I8M8-F1
#
_entry.id   AF-A0A5N9I8M8-F1
#
_cell.length_a   1.000
_cell.length_b   1.000
_cell.length_c   1.000
_cell.angle_alpha   90.00
_cell.angle_beta   90.00
_cell.angle_gamma   90.00
#
_symmetry.space_group_name_H-M   'P 1'
#
loop_
_entity.id
_entity.type
_entity.pdbx_description
1 polymer ?
#
loop_
_entity_poly.entity_id
_entity_poly.type
_entity_poly.pdbx_seq_one_letter_code
_entity_poly.pdbx_strand_id
1 'polypeptide(L)'
;MRQAARCSSFVSLCLVHCFPLIISPAHASGERQLVAAINDYRAQPQRCEGRRVLVSTPLTLKSNLALPVGYGGALREGLKAAGYQAARVRSIRVIGAQDAEEAFDRLRSSYCAALLDNQFADIGVSRARSEWQVVLARPVLDAQLGDQRSASKALLAEVNAARAKPRLCGRQRFAAARPLTWNTALGTAAQRHSRAMANGNYFAHRDPNGDWPADRAWDAGYRGRQVGENIAAGQGSPSKAMAGWLASPGHCANLMNPMFTQVGAAYVANARSDQGVYWTMLFGAP
;
A
#
# COMPACT_ATOMS: atom_id res chain seq x y z
N MET A 1 69.31 -56.73 26.19
CA MET A 1 69.98 -55.41 26.17
C MET A 1 69.11 -54.45 25.40
N ARG A 2 68.82 -53.28 25.99
CA ARG A 2 67.90 -52.26 25.49
C ARG A 2 68.44 -51.63 24.21
N GLN A 3 67.61 -51.45 23.18
CA GLN A 3 67.85 -50.46 22.13
C GLN A 3 66.62 -49.59 21.94
N ALA A 4 66.90 -48.29 21.85
CA ALA A 4 66.02 -47.19 22.08
C ALA A 4 65.13 -46.88 20.87
N ALA A 5 63.88 -46.54 21.17
CA ALA A 5 62.94 -45.94 20.24
C ALA A 5 63.47 -44.58 19.74
N ARG A 6 63.49 -44.39 18.41
CA ARG A 6 63.57 -43.07 17.79
C ARG A 6 62.25 -42.81 17.06
N CYS A 7 61.54 -41.82 17.58
CA CYS A 7 60.28 -41.30 17.07
C CYS A 7 60.60 -40.31 15.95
N SER A 8 60.14 -40.57 14.73
CA SER A 8 60.28 -39.63 13.60
C SER A 8 58.91 -39.05 13.28
N SER A 9 58.70 -37.78 13.65
CA SER A 9 57.50 -37.01 13.31
C SER A 9 57.53 -36.61 11.82
N PHE A 10 56.60 -37.12 11.03
CA PHE A 10 56.32 -36.61 9.69
C PHE A 10 55.35 -35.42 9.78
N VAL A 11 55.83 -34.21 9.52
CA VAL A 11 55.00 -33.02 9.34
C VAL A 11 54.55 -33.00 7.88
N SER A 12 53.28 -33.34 7.62
CA SER A 12 52.65 -33.23 6.31
C SER A 12 52.25 -31.78 6.06
N LEU A 13 53.00 -31.05 5.24
CA LEU A 13 52.60 -29.74 4.73
C LEU A 13 51.46 -29.92 3.72
N CYS A 14 50.21 -29.75 4.16
CA CYS A 14 49.08 -29.53 3.27
C CYS A 14 49.13 -28.10 2.72
N LEU A 15 49.62 -27.95 1.49
CA LEU A 15 49.51 -26.71 0.70
C LEU A 15 48.04 -26.51 0.28
N VAL A 16 47.24 -25.91 1.16
CA VAL A 16 45.88 -25.46 0.83
C VAL A 16 45.99 -24.30 -0.16
N HIS A 17 45.75 -24.58 -1.44
CA HIS A 17 45.57 -23.53 -2.44
C HIS A 17 44.28 -22.77 -2.11
N CYS A 18 44.44 -21.62 -1.47
CA CYS A 18 43.35 -20.70 -1.19
C CYS A 18 42.97 -20.03 -2.53
N PHE A 19 42.03 -20.63 -3.25
CA PHE A 19 41.38 -19.96 -4.38
C PHE A 19 40.65 -18.72 -3.85
N PRO A 20 40.96 -17.50 -4.31
CA PRO A 20 40.17 -16.34 -3.95
C PRO A 20 38.75 -16.53 -4.50
N LEU A 21 37.79 -16.68 -3.59
CA LEU A 21 36.37 -16.55 -3.88
C LEU A 21 36.13 -15.11 -4.36
N ILE A 22 36.07 -14.92 -5.67
CA ILE A 22 35.56 -13.68 -6.27
C ILE A 22 34.07 -13.65 -5.96
N ILE A 23 33.70 -12.91 -4.91
CA ILE A 23 32.31 -12.59 -4.63
C ILE A 23 31.89 -11.58 -5.70
N SER A 24 31.21 -12.04 -6.75
CA SER A 24 30.57 -11.13 -7.70
C SER A 24 29.60 -10.23 -6.91
N PRO A 25 29.66 -8.89 -7.06
CA PRO A 25 28.67 -8.04 -6.43
C PRO A 25 27.30 -8.45 -6.99
N ALA A 26 26.32 -8.62 -6.10
CA ALA A 26 24.94 -8.88 -6.49
C ALA A 26 24.42 -7.64 -7.25
N HIS A 27 24.63 -7.60 -8.56
CA HIS A 27 24.10 -6.55 -9.41
C HIS A 27 22.58 -6.55 -9.27
N ALA A 28 22.01 -5.41 -8.85
CA ALA A 28 20.57 -5.22 -8.92
C ALA A 28 20.10 -5.50 -10.35
N SER A 29 18.92 -6.12 -10.53
CA SER A 29 18.42 -6.41 -11.88
C SER A 29 18.34 -5.12 -12.71
N GLY A 30 18.52 -5.21 -14.03
CA GLY A 30 18.54 -4.04 -14.92
C GLY A 30 17.30 -3.17 -14.78
N GLU A 31 16.15 -3.76 -14.44
CA GLU A 31 14.91 -3.05 -14.13
C GLU A 31 15.04 -2.15 -12.90
N ARG A 32 15.67 -2.63 -11.82
CA ARG A 32 15.91 -1.82 -10.62
C ARG A 32 16.90 -0.70 -10.89
N GLN A 33 17.93 -0.96 -11.68
CA GLN A 33 18.91 0.04 -12.09
C GLN A 33 18.24 1.16 -12.90
N LEU A 34 17.37 0.80 -13.85
CA LEU A 34 16.61 1.77 -14.65
C LEU A 34 15.70 2.63 -13.78
N VAL A 35 14.99 2.03 -12.82
CA VAL A 35 14.12 2.78 -11.90
C VAL A 35 14.93 3.74 -11.02
N ALA A 36 16.11 3.31 -10.54
CA ALA A 36 17.01 4.17 -9.78
C ALA A 36 17.43 5.39 -10.62
N ALA A 37 17.90 5.17 -11.85
CA ALA A 37 18.28 6.27 -12.76
C ALA A 37 17.13 7.24 -13.05
N ILE A 38 15.91 6.73 -13.25
CA ILE A 38 14.70 7.58 -13.42
C ILE A 38 14.41 8.40 -12.15
N ASN A 39 14.53 7.80 -10.97
CA ASN A 39 14.27 8.50 -9.71
C ASN A 39 15.36 9.54 -9.39
N ASP A 40 16.62 9.25 -9.72
CA ASP A 40 17.72 10.22 -9.60
C ASP A 40 17.51 11.42 -10.53
N TYR A 41 17.04 11.17 -11.77
CA TYR A 41 16.65 12.22 -12.72
C TYR A 41 15.50 13.08 -12.19
N ARG A 42 14.49 12.45 -11.57
CA ARG A 42 13.34 13.12 -10.94
C ARG A 42 13.72 13.94 -9.70
N ALA A 43 14.78 13.56 -9.00
CA ALA A 43 15.22 14.20 -7.76
C ALA A 43 15.97 15.52 -7.96
N GLN A 44 16.19 15.95 -9.21
CA GLN A 44 16.95 17.15 -9.54
C GLN A 44 16.15 18.10 -10.43
N PRO A 45 16.49 19.41 -10.45
CA PRO A 45 15.93 20.34 -11.41
C PRO A 45 16.29 19.97 -12.85
N GLN A 46 15.27 19.74 -13.68
CA GLN A 46 15.43 19.35 -15.07
C GLN A 46 14.90 20.42 -16.02
N ARG A 47 15.44 20.41 -17.25
CA ARG A 47 14.81 21.05 -18.41
C ARG A 47 14.32 19.95 -19.34
N CYS A 48 13.04 20.03 -19.70
CA CYS A 48 12.40 19.09 -20.61
C CYS A 48 11.46 19.88 -21.52
N GLU A 49 11.58 19.71 -22.84
CA GLU A 49 10.74 20.39 -23.84
C GLU A 49 10.64 21.92 -23.62
N GLY A 50 11.77 22.55 -23.27
CA GLY A 50 11.85 23.99 -22.99
C GLY A 50 11.27 24.44 -21.64
N ARG A 51 10.62 23.53 -20.88
CA ARG A 51 10.08 23.81 -19.54
C ARG A 51 11.06 23.41 -18.45
N ARG A 52 11.11 24.20 -17.38
CA ARG A 52 11.88 23.88 -16.16
C ARG A 52 10.99 23.13 -15.18
N VAL A 53 11.42 21.95 -14.76
CA VAL A 53 10.80 21.14 -13.69
C VAL A 53 11.74 21.15 -12.49
N LEU A 54 11.25 21.48 -11.30
CA LEU A 54 12.11 21.66 -10.11
C LEU A 54 12.54 20.34 -9.47
N VAL A 55 11.58 19.54 -9.04
CA VAL A 55 11.79 18.23 -8.43
C VAL A 55 10.49 17.46 -8.55
N SER A 56 10.60 16.16 -8.78
CA SER A 56 9.46 15.26 -8.93
C SER A 56 9.51 14.18 -7.86
N THR A 57 8.35 13.75 -7.37
CA THR A 57 8.26 12.71 -6.32
C THR A 57 8.83 11.39 -6.86
N PRO A 58 9.63 10.62 -6.10
CA PRO A 58 10.13 9.33 -6.56
C PRO A 58 8.99 8.36 -6.90
N LEU A 59 9.18 7.58 -7.96
CA LEU A 59 8.27 6.51 -8.36
C LEU A 59 8.57 5.24 -7.55
N THR A 60 7.52 4.55 -7.12
CA THR A 60 7.63 3.26 -6.42
C THR A 60 7.61 2.11 -7.41
N LEU A 61 8.63 1.26 -7.41
CA LEU A 61 8.65 0.06 -8.24
C LEU A 61 7.60 -0.95 -7.77
N LYS A 62 6.74 -1.41 -8.68
CA LYS A 62 5.71 -2.41 -8.42
C LYS A 62 5.81 -3.56 -9.42
N SER A 63 5.91 -4.78 -8.91
CA SER A 63 5.94 -5.99 -9.75
C SER A 63 4.65 -6.21 -10.52
N ASN A 64 3.50 -5.86 -9.95
CA ASN A 64 2.19 -5.96 -10.62
C ASN A 64 1.90 -4.86 -11.66
N LEU A 65 2.86 -3.95 -11.92
CA LEU A 65 2.85 -3.04 -13.06
C LEU A 65 3.74 -3.50 -14.22
N ALA A 66 4.57 -4.52 -14.01
CA ALA A 66 5.53 -5.01 -15.00
C ALA A 66 4.81 -5.88 -16.06
N LEU A 67 4.05 -5.23 -16.95
CA LEU A 67 3.43 -5.91 -18.09
C LEU A 67 4.50 -6.44 -19.06
N PRO A 68 4.31 -7.60 -19.70
CA PRO A 68 5.27 -8.15 -20.65
C PRO A 68 5.59 -7.18 -21.80
N VAL A 69 6.83 -7.21 -22.27
CA VAL A 69 7.20 -6.58 -23.55
C VAL A 69 6.33 -7.19 -24.65
N GLY A 70 5.78 -6.37 -25.53
CA GLY A 70 4.88 -6.86 -26.57
C GLY A 70 3.40 -6.85 -26.18
N TYR A 71 3.04 -6.48 -24.95
CA TYR A 71 1.63 -6.49 -24.52
C TYR A 71 0.76 -5.62 -25.44
N GLY A 72 -0.08 -6.29 -26.25
CA GLY A 72 -1.00 -5.68 -27.21
C GLY A 72 -2.44 -5.55 -26.73
N GLY A 73 -2.73 -5.95 -25.49
CA GLY A 73 -4.05 -5.83 -24.88
C GLY A 73 -4.34 -4.43 -24.34
N ALA A 74 -5.57 -4.19 -23.87
CA ALA A 74 -5.90 -2.95 -23.17
C ALA A 74 -5.08 -2.86 -21.86
N LEU A 75 -4.26 -1.81 -21.74
CA LEU A 75 -3.33 -1.63 -20.59
C LEU A 75 -4.06 -1.65 -19.25
N ARG A 76 -5.20 -0.96 -19.15
CA ARG A 76 -5.99 -0.92 -17.91
C ARG A 76 -6.51 -2.30 -17.50
N GLU A 77 -6.99 -3.08 -18.46
CA GLU A 77 -7.48 -4.44 -18.18
C GLU A 77 -6.34 -5.39 -17.79
N GLY A 78 -5.18 -5.28 -18.45
CA GLY A 78 -4.00 -6.06 -18.10
C GLY A 78 -3.50 -5.77 -16.68
N LEU A 79 -3.45 -4.48 -16.31
CA LEU A 79 -3.12 -4.07 -14.95
C LEU A 79 -4.16 -4.55 -13.94
N LYS A 80 -5.46 -4.43 -14.27
CA LYS A 80 -6.56 -4.90 -13.42
C LYS A 80 -6.47 -6.40 -13.16
N ALA A 81 -6.14 -7.19 -14.18
CA ALA A 81 -5.89 -8.63 -14.06
C ALA A 81 -4.67 -8.94 -13.18
N ALA A 82 -3.63 -8.09 -13.23
CA ALA A 82 -2.48 -8.15 -12.33
C ALA A 82 -2.76 -7.61 -10.91
N GLY A 83 -4.01 -7.22 -10.60
CA GLY A 83 -4.38 -6.69 -9.29
C GLY A 83 -3.98 -5.24 -9.07
N TYR A 84 -3.64 -4.50 -10.13
CA TYR A 84 -3.35 -3.07 -10.07
C TYR A 84 -4.47 -2.28 -10.75
N GLN A 85 -4.97 -1.23 -10.10
CA GLN A 85 -5.89 -0.32 -10.77
C GLN A 85 -5.34 1.07 -10.91
N ALA A 86 -5.24 1.47 -12.17
CA ALA A 86 -4.69 2.73 -12.58
C ALA A 86 -5.80 3.72 -12.88
N ALA A 87 -5.88 4.81 -12.10
CA ALA A 87 -6.65 5.98 -12.50
C ALA A 87 -6.07 6.54 -13.81
N ARG A 88 -4.73 6.54 -13.91
CA ARG A 88 -3.98 6.92 -15.09
C ARG A 88 -2.85 5.93 -15.33
N VAL A 89 -2.64 5.57 -16.59
CA VAL A 89 -1.56 4.68 -17.00
C VAL A 89 -0.92 5.24 -18.26
N ARG A 90 0.41 5.14 -18.33
CA ARG A 90 1.19 5.38 -19.54
C ARG A 90 2.17 4.25 -19.74
N SER A 91 2.21 3.73 -20.95
CA SER A 91 3.13 2.69 -21.38
C SER A 91 4.15 3.31 -22.34
N ILE A 92 5.43 3.06 -22.12
CA ILE A 92 6.53 3.50 -22.96
C ILE A 92 7.38 2.29 -23.28
N ARG A 93 7.69 2.11 -24.57
CA ARG A 93 8.59 1.05 -25.03
C ARG A 93 9.88 1.67 -25.53
N VAL A 94 11.00 1.07 -25.15
CA VAL A 94 12.33 1.41 -25.63
C VAL A 94 12.89 0.19 -26.34
N ILE A 95 13.30 0.36 -27.59
CA ILE A 95 13.82 -0.72 -28.43
C ILE A 95 15.31 -0.47 -28.67
N GLY A 96 16.10 -1.55 -28.64
CA GLY A 96 17.52 -1.51 -28.98
C GLY A 96 18.43 -0.99 -27.87
N ALA A 97 17.96 -0.99 -26.61
CA ALA A 97 18.79 -0.65 -25.45
C ALA A 97 19.36 -1.92 -24.81
N GLN A 98 20.68 -2.04 -24.75
CA GLN A 98 21.38 -3.22 -24.23
C GLN A 98 21.39 -3.28 -22.70
N ASP A 99 21.26 -2.15 -22.03
CA ASP A 99 21.27 -2.04 -20.58
C ASP A 99 20.37 -0.91 -20.07
N ALA A 100 20.37 -0.72 -18.75
CA ALA A 100 19.54 0.26 -18.08
C ALA A 100 19.98 1.70 -18.38
N GLU A 101 21.27 1.93 -18.63
CA GLU A 101 21.83 3.26 -18.92
C GLU A 101 21.38 3.72 -20.31
N GLU A 102 21.57 2.87 -21.33
CA GLU A 102 21.07 3.13 -22.68
C GLU A 102 19.54 3.29 -22.71
N ALA A 103 18.82 2.47 -21.93
CA ALA A 103 17.38 2.57 -21.83
C ALA A 103 16.96 3.91 -21.20
N PHE A 104 17.64 4.34 -20.13
CA PHE A 104 17.39 5.61 -19.48
C PHE A 104 17.68 6.78 -20.42
N ASP A 105 18.77 6.77 -21.17
CA ASP A 105 19.10 7.85 -22.11
C ASP A 105 18.06 8.02 -23.21
N ARG A 106 17.52 6.91 -23.73
CA ARG A 106 16.42 6.94 -24.69
C ARG A 106 15.12 7.45 -24.06
N LEU A 107 14.81 7.05 -22.83
CA LEU A 107 13.65 7.58 -22.10
C LEU A 107 13.77 9.07 -21.81
N ARG A 108 14.94 9.52 -21.37
CA ARG A 108 15.22 10.93 -21.07
C ARG A 108 15.10 11.77 -22.32
N SER A 109 15.69 11.37 -23.43
CA SER A 109 15.67 12.14 -24.68
C SER A 109 14.27 12.23 -25.30
N SER A 110 13.51 11.14 -25.28
CA SER A 110 12.25 11.05 -26.05
C SER A 110 10.98 11.18 -25.18
N TYR A 111 11.10 10.98 -23.87
CA TYR A 111 9.96 10.87 -22.97
C TYR A 111 10.16 11.59 -21.63
N CYS A 112 11.05 12.61 -21.55
CA CYS A 112 11.28 13.34 -20.31
C CYS A 112 9.99 13.91 -19.70
N ALA A 113 9.03 14.35 -20.52
CA ALA A 113 7.77 14.91 -20.02
C ALA A 113 6.96 13.86 -19.24
N ALA A 114 7.00 12.59 -19.66
CA ALA A 114 6.37 11.49 -18.95
C ALA A 114 7.16 11.12 -17.67
N LEU A 115 8.49 11.07 -17.78
CA LEU A 115 9.37 10.74 -16.65
C LEU A 115 9.31 11.77 -15.52
N LEU A 116 8.99 13.03 -15.82
CA LEU A 116 8.93 14.13 -14.85
C LEU A 116 7.50 14.47 -14.42
N ASP A 117 6.52 13.71 -14.88
CA ASP A 117 5.13 13.98 -14.54
C ASP A 117 4.84 13.53 -13.10
N ASN A 118 4.45 14.48 -12.26
CA ASN A 118 4.08 14.23 -10.86
C ASN A 118 2.70 13.58 -10.71
N GLN A 119 1.94 13.39 -11.79
CA GLN A 119 0.69 12.65 -11.72
C GLN A 119 0.88 11.14 -11.51
N PHE A 120 2.06 10.60 -11.82
CA PHE A 120 2.38 9.18 -11.62
C PHE A 120 3.12 8.97 -10.30
N ALA A 121 2.82 7.85 -9.64
CA ALA A 121 3.39 7.50 -8.33
C ALA A 121 4.07 6.12 -8.34
N ASP A 122 3.65 5.23 -9.23
CA ASP A 122 4.17 3.87 -9.35
C ASP A 122 4.78 3.65 -10.75
N ILE A 123 5.77 2.75 -10.80
CA ILE A 123 6.44 2.32 -12.03
C ILE A 123 6.55 0.79 -12.07
N GLY A 124 6.26 0.21 -13.22
CA GLY A 124 6.60 -1.16 -13.58
C GLY A 124 7.60 -1.16 -14.72
N VAL A 125 8.59 -2.05 -14.65
CA VAL A 125 9.57 -2.23 -15.72
C VAL A 125 9.65 -3.71 -16.04
N SER A 126 9.56 -4.05 -17.33
CA SER A 126 9.88 -5.38 -17.83
C SER A 126 10.85 -5.27 -18.99
N ARG A 127 11.61 -6.34 -19.22
CA ARG A 127 12.64 -6.39 -20.26
C ARG A 127 12.58 -7.73 -20.99
N ALA A 128 12.75 -7.68 -22.30
CA ALA A 128 12.94 -8.84 -23.16
C ALA A 128 14.06 -8.53 -24.15
N ARG A 129 15.23 -9.17 -23.99
CA ARG A 129 16.44 -8.90 -24.78
C ARG A 129 16.84 -7.41 -24.74
N SER A 130 16.72 -6.69 -25.85
CA SER A 130 17.02 -5.26 -26.00
C SER A 130 15.76 -4.38 -26.02
N GLU A 131 14.60 -4.95 -25.74
CA GLU A 131 13.35 -4.22 -25.55
C GLU A 131 13.04 -4.05 -24.08
N TRP A 132 12.68 -2.82 -23.71
CA TRP A 132 12.26 -2.43 -22.38
C TRP A 132 10.86 -1.84 -22.44
N GLN A 133 10.06 -2.17 -21.44
CA GLN A 133 8.70 -1.72 -21.31
C GLN A 133 8.56 -1.07 -19.93
N VAL A 134 8.27 0.23 -19.95
CA VAL A 134 8.06 1.04 -18.75
C VAL A 134 6.57 1.39 -18.66
N VAL A 135 5.95 1.06 -17.53
CA VAL A 135 4.57 1.39 -17.22
C VAL A 135 4.55 2.37 -16.05
N LEU A 136 4.16 3.61 -16.32
CA LEU A 136 3.93 4.63 -15.31
C LEU A 136 2.45 4.62 -14.93
N ALA A 137 2.14 4.60 -13.63
CA ALA A 137 0.78 4.54 -13.17
C ALA A 137 0.49 5.45 -11.98
N ARG A 138 -0.75 5.93 -11.96
CA ARG A 138 -1.37 6.54 -10.79
C ARG A 138 -2.40 5.55 -10.26
N PRO A 139 -2.27 5.06 -9.02
CA PRO A 139 -3.24 4.14 -8.47
C PRO A 139 -4.60 4.86 -8.33
N VAL A 140 -5.71 4.11 -8.47
CA VAL A 140 -7.06 4.59 -8.12
C VAL A 140 -7.18 4.84 -6.61
N LEU A 141 -6.31 4.20 -5.83
CA LEU A 141 -6.26 4.27 -4.38
C LEU A 141 -5.04 5.12 -3.99
N ASP A 142 -5.29 6.29 -3.39
CA ASP A 142 -4.24 7.23 -2.96
C ASP A 142 -3.13 6.49 -2.21
N ALA A 143 -1.87 6.90 -2.44
CA ALA A 143 -0.71 6.51 -1.64
C ALA A 143 -0.86 6.84 -0.13
N GLN A 144 -1.95 7.49 0.28
CA GLN A 144 -2.32 7.87 1.63
C GLN A 144 -3.09 6.81 2.42
N LEU A 145 -3.50 5.69 1.79
CA LEU A 145 -4.13 4.61 2.55
C LEU A 145 -3.18 3.95 3.56
N GLY A 146 -1.86 4.05 3.33
CA GLY A 146 -0.84 3.46 4.21
C GLY A 146 -1.01 1.93 4.38
N ASP A 147 -0.19 1.30 5.20
CA ASP A 147 -0.49 -0.06 5.64
C ASP A 147 -1.69 -0.07 6.62
N GLN A 148 -2.35 -1.21 6.75
CA GLN A 148 -3.57 -1.34 7.57
C GLN A 148 -3.37 -0.92 9.03
N ARG A 149 -2.19 -1.19 9.61
CA ARG A 149 -1.88 -0.86 11.01
C ARG A 149 -1.75 0.65 11.16
N SER A 150 -1.07 1.31 10.22
CA SER A 150 -0.96 2.77 10.18
C SER A 150 -2.33 3.44 10.02
N ALA A 151 -3.17 2.96 9.09
CA ALA A 151 -4.53 3.48 8.91
C ALA A 151 -5.41 3.31 10.16
N SER A 152 -5.35 2.13 10.78
CA SER A 152 -6.07 1.82 12.03
C SER A 152 -5.63 2.73 13.18
N LYS A 153 -4.32 2.96 13.32
CA LYS A 153 -3.74 3.87 14.31
C LYS A 153 -4.17 5.32 14.07
N ALA A 154 -4.19 5.76 12.80
CA ALA A 154 -4.66 7.09 12.43
C ALA A 154 -6.13 7.28 12.78
N LEU A 155 -7.00 6.32 12.41
CA LEU A 155 -8.42 6.36 12.76
C LEU A 155 -8.66 6.42 14.28
N LEU A 156 -7.91 5.63 15.07
CA LEU A 156 -7.98 5.67 16.53
C LEU A 156 -7.59 7.04 17.08
N ALA A 157 -6.49 7.62 16.57
CA ALA A 157 -6.04 8.93 17.00
C ALA A 157 -7.06 10.02 16.63
N GLU A 158 -7.60 9.98 15.42
CA GLU A 158 -8.58 10.96 14.93
C GLU A 158 -9.93 10.88 15.67
N VAL A 159 -10.45 9.67 15.96
CA VAL A 159 -11.68 9.54 16.75
C VAL A 159 -11.47 10.05 18.17
N ASN A 160 -10.32 9.79 18.79
CA ASN A 160 -10.02 10.27 20.13
C ASN A 160 -9.81 11.79 20.16
N ALA A 161 -9.16 12.36 19.16
CA ALA A 161 -9.07 13.81 18.98
C ALA A 161 -10.46 14.43 18.75
N ALA A 162 -11.36 13.72 18.06
CA ALA A 162 -12.73 14.16 17.89
C ALA A 162 -13.49 14.16 19.22
N ARG A 163 -13.39 13.07 19.99
CA ARG A 163 -14.06 12.88 21.28
C ARG A 163 -13.56 13.81 22.39
N ALA A 164 -12.32 14.29 22.31
CA ALA A 164 -11.74 15.20 23.30
C ALA A 164 -12.42 16.59 23.38
N LYS A 165 -13.35 16.91 22.46
CA LYS A 165 -14.05 18.20 22.41
C LYS A 165 -15.56 17.96 22.32
N PRO A 166 -16.39 18.85 22.91
CA PRO A 166 -17.83 18.84 22.65
C PRO A 166 -18.11 19.00 21.15
N ARG A 167 -19.16 18.35 20.65
CA ARG A 167 -19.54 18.38 19.23
C ARG A 167 -21.05 18.46 19.04
N LEU A 168 -21.43 19.09 17.94
CA LEU A 168 -22.79 19.10 17.44
C LEU A 168 -22.89 18.09 16.30
N CYS A 169 -23.63 17.00 16.51
CA CYS A 169 -23.90 15.97 15.52
C CYS A 169 -25.30 16.19 14.96
N GLY A 170 -25.39 16.89 13.82
CA GLY A 170 -26.67 17.40 13.31
C GLY A 170 -27.28 18.42 14.27
N ARG A 171 -28.37 18.03 14.97
CA ARG A 171 -29.01 18.88 16.00
C ARG A 171 -28.68 18.46 17.44
N GLN A 172 -28.05 17.31 17.62
CA GLN A 172 -27.76 16.77 18.94
C GLN A 172 -26.40 17.23 19.45
N ARG A 173 -26.35 17.79 20.66
CA ARG A 173 -25.11 18.17 21.33
C ARG A 173 -24.57 16.97 22.10
N PHE A 174 -23.27 16.70 21.92
CA PHE A 174 -22.50 15.75 22.70
C PHE A 174 -21.41 16.50 23.46
N ALA A 175 -21.26 16.19 24.74
CA ALA A 175 -20.10 16.63 25.52
C ALA A 175 -18.82 15.96 25.00
N ALA A 176 -17.65 16.42 25.48
CA ALA A 176 -16.43 15.65 25.30
C ALA A 176 -16.60 14.26 25.93
N ALA A 177 -16.10 13.23 25.25
CA ALA A 177 -16.19 11.84 25.67
C ALA A 177 -14.79 11.26 25.92
N ARG A 178 -14.72 10.25 26.80
CA ARG A 178 -13.46 9.56 27.12
C ARG A 178 -12.86 8.93 25.85
N PRO A 179 -11.52 8.88 25.72
CA PRO A 179 -10.88 8.23 24.59
C PRO A 179 -11.24 6.75 24.53
N LEU A 180 -11.40 6.23 23.32
CA LEU A 180 -11.60 4.82 23.02
C LEU A 180 -10.25 4.10 23.07
N THR A 181 -10.29 2.83 23.47
CA THR A 181 -9.17 1.90 23.42
C THR A 181 -9.32 0.93 22.27
N TRP A 182 -8.21 0.49 21.68
CA TRP A 182 -8.28 -0.48 20.57
C TRP A 182 -8.71 -1.86 21.07
N ASN A 183 -9.64 -2.49 20.36
CA ASN A 183 -10.03 -3.89 20.57
C ASN A 183 -9.78 -4.71 19.29
N THR A 184 -8.98 -5.77 19.43
CA THR A 184 -8.58 -6.62 18.29
C THR A 184 -9.74 -7.36 17.66
N ALA A 185 -10.71 -7.85 18.44
CA ALA A 185 -11.88 -8.57 17.92
C ALA A 185 -12.77 -7.63 17.07
N LEU A 186 -13.01 -6.41 17.54
CA LEU A 186 -13.70 -5.38 16.75
C LEU A 186 -12.94 -5.05 15.46
N GLY A 187 -11.60 -4.97 15.52
CA GLY A 187 -10.76 -4.75 14.34
C GLY A 187 -10.84 -5.90 13.33
N THR A 188 -10.87 -7.14 13.80
CA THR A 188 -11.07 -8.33 12.96
C THR A 188 -12.44 -8.32 12.30
N ALA A 189 -13.51 -8.03 13.05
CA ALA A 189 -14.87 -7.92 12.50
C ALA A 189 -14.97 -6.80 11.44
N ALA A 190 -14.39 -5.63 11.72
CA ALA A 190 -14.35 -4.52 10.77
C ALA A 190 -13.61 -4.90 9.48
N GLN A 191 -12.48 -5.63 9.57
CA GLN A 191 -11.73 -6.07 8.40
C GLN A 191 -12.52 -7.08 7.56
N ARG A 192 -13.20 -8.03 8.22
CA ARG A 192 -14.05 -9.01 7.55
C ARG A 192 -15.20 -8.32 6.81
N HIS A 193 -15.88 -7.37 7.45
CA HIS A 193 -17.00 -6.66 6.83
C HIS A 193 -16.57 -5.77 5.66
N SER A 194 -15.49 -4.99 5.83
CA SER A 194 -14.92 -4.21 4.72
C SER A 194 -14.54 -5.11 3.53
N ARG A 195 -14.00 -6.32 3.79
CA ARG A 195 -13.70 -7.30 2.74
C ARG A 195 -14.96 -7.84 2.08
N ALA A 196 -15.99 -8.14 2.85
CA ALA A 196 -17.26 -8.65 2.34
C ALA A 196 -17.94 -7.62 1.43
N MET A 197 -18.06 -6.35 1.89
CA MET A 197 -18.57 -5.25 1.07
C MET A 197 -17.77 -5.07 -0.22
N ALA A 198 -16.43 -5.10 -0.11
CA ALA A 198 -15.54 -4.94 -1.25
C ALA A 198 -15.60 -6.10 -2.25
N ASN A 199 -15.81 -7.33 -1.80
CA ASN A 199 -15.89 -8.51 -2.68
C ASN A 199 -17.29 -8.72 -3.27
N GLY A 200 -18.32 -8.37 -2.50
CA GLY A 200 -19.72 -8.57 -2.87
C GLY A 200 -20.37 -7.35 -3.52
N ASN A 201 -19.63 -6.26 -3.75
CA ASN A 201 -20.11 -5.00 -4.33
C ASN A 201 -21.41 -4.49 -3.68
N TYR A 202 -21.42 -4.44 -2.35
CA TYR A 202 -22.54 -3.88 -1.60
C TYR A 202 -22.04 -2.90 -0.55
N PHE A 203 -22.94 -2.04 -0.07
CA PHE A 203 -22.67 -1.06 0.97
C PHE A 203 -23.83 -1.01 1.96
N ALA A 204 -23.74 -1.82 3.02
CA ALA A 204 -24.81 -1.96 4.00
C ALA A 204 -24.26 -2.40 5.37
N HIS A 205 -24.96 -2.01 6.44
CA HIS A 205 -24.66 -2.43 7.81
C HIS A 205 -24.97 -3.92 8.06
N ARG A 206 -26.08 -4.40 7.49
CA ARG A 206 -26.45 -5.81 7.48
C ARG A 206 -25.85 -6.46 6.23
N ASP A 207 -25.14 -7.56 6.40
CA ASP A 207 -24.58 -8.26 5.25
C ASP A 207 -25.64 -9.12 4.52
N PRO A 208 -25.32 -9.66 3.32
CA PRO A 208 -26.26 -10.48 2.54
C PRO A 208 -26.67 -11.79 3.22
N ASN A 209 -25.86 -12.33 4.14
CA ASN A 209 -26.20 -13.53 4.92
C ASN A 209 -27.16 -13.17 6.07
N GLY A 210 -27.20 -11.89 6.42
CA GLY A 210 -28.17 -11.33 7.33
C GLY A 210 -27.59 -10.89 8.68
N ASP A 211 -26.28 -10.99 8.85
CA ASP A 211 -25.61 -10.67 10.10
C ASP A 211 -25.54 -9.15 10.29
N TRP A 212 -25.86 -8.71 11.49
CA TRP A 212 -25.72 -7.33 11.93
C TRP A 212 -24.32 -7.09 12.53
N PRO A 213 -23.92 -5.82 12.75
CA PRO A 213 -22.60 -5.51 13.30
C PRO A 213 -22.27 -6.22 14.61
N ALA A 214 -23.27 -6.43 15.47
CA ALA A 214 -23.11 -7.13 16.74
C ALA A 214 -22.77 -8.62 16.53
N ASP A 215 -23.49 -9.30 15.64
CA ASP A 215 -23.26 -10.71 15.30
C ASP A 215 -21.83 -10.89 14.79
N ARG A 216 -21.41 -10.07 13.82
CA ARG A 216 -20.03 -10.09 13.28
C ARG A 216 -18.97 -9.82 14.35
N ALA A 217 -19.25 -8.92 15.30
CA ALA A 217 -18.33 -8.62 16.39
C ALA A 217 -18.21 -9.80 17.37
N TRP A 218 -19.32 -10.42 17.75
CA TRP A 218 -19.34 -11.57 18.67
C TRP A 218 -18.68 -12.80 18.07
N ASP A 219 -18.90 -13.04 16.77
CA ASP A 219 -18.23 -14.09 15.99
C ASP A 219 -16.72 -13.88 15.86
N ALA A 220 -16.28 -12.62 15.86
CA ALA A 220 -14.86 -12.27 15.92
C ALA A 220 -14.27 -12.36 17.35
N GLY A 221 -15.06 -12.76 18.35
CA GLY A 221 -14.62 -12.95 19.73
C GLY A 221 -14.85 -11.75 20.64
N TYR A 222 -15.57 -10.71 20.19
CA TYR A 222 -15.96 -9.61 21.07
C TYR A 222 -16.97 -10.12 22.12
N ARG A 223 -16.91 -9.62 23.35
CA ARG A 223 -17.76 -10.08 24.47
C ARG A 223 -18.50 -8.94 25.18
N GLY A 224 -18.46 -7.74 24.63
CA GLY A 224 -19.20 -6.61 25.18
C GLY A 224 -20.69 -6.64 24.82
N ARG A 225 -21.46 -5.85 25.56
CA ARG A 225 -22.93 -5.80 25.52
C ARG A 225 -23.51 -5.00 24.37
N GLN A 226 -22.82 -3.95 23.94
CA GLN A 226 -23.29 -3.08 22.87
C GLN A 226 -22.22 -2.90 21.80
N VAL A 227 -22.68 -2.87 20.54
CA VAL A 227 -21.86 -2.65 19.35
C VAL A 227 -22.49 -1.55 18.50
N GLY A 228 -21.68 -0.59 18.09
CA GLY A 228 -22.05 0.42 17.09
C GLY A 228 -21.20 0.27 15.83
N GLU A 229 -21.67 0.78 14.70
CA GLU A 229 -20.92 0.73 13.43
C GLU A 229 -21.02 2.04 12.66
N ASN A 230 -19.89 2.46 12.10
CA ASN A 230 -19.82 3.41 11.01
C ASN A 230 -19.16 2.74 9.80
N ILE A 231 -19.73 2.92 8.61
CA ILE A 231 -19.15 2.47 7.34
C ILE A 231 -18.93 3.64 6.39
N ALA A 232 -17.93 3.55 5.52
CA ALA A 232 -17.66 4.54 4.47
C ALA A 232 -17.17 3.84 3.20
N ALA A 233 -17.35 4.47 2.05
CA ALA A 233 -16.93 3.93 0.77
C ALA A 233 -16.45 5.03 -0.18
N GLY A 234 -15.37 4.77 -0.92
CA GLY A 234 -14.77 5.70 -1.88
C GLY A 234 -13.77 6.71 -1.29
N GLN A 235 -13.63 6.81 0.04
CA GLN A 235 -12.67 7.73 0.66
C GLN A 235 -11.24 7.17 0.59
N GLY A 236 -10.34 7.87 -0.10
CA GLY A 236 -8.95 7.42 -0.31
C GLY A 236 -8.00 7.56 0.90
N SER A 237 -8.46 7.96 2.08
CA SER A 237 -7.62 8.07 3.27
C SER A 237 -8.43 7.99 4.58
N PRO A 238 -7.78 7.63 5.72
CA PRO A 238 -8.42 7.65 7.03
C PRO A 238 -9.09 8.98 7.36
N SER A 239 -8.40 10.10 7.11
CA SER A 239 -8.92 11.44 7.42
C SER A 239 -10.12 11.83 6.56
N LYS A 240 -10.17 11.37 5.30
CA LYS A 240 -11.35 11.56 4.44
C LYS A 240 -12.54 10.75 4.96
N ALA A 241 -12.33 9.50 5.39
CA ALA A 241 -13.38 8.68 6.00
C ALA A 241 -13.89 9.30 7.31
N MET A 242 -12.98 9.75 8.19
CA MET A 242 -13.32 10.41 9.44
C MET A 242 -14.11 11.70 9.23
N ALA A 243 -13.69 12.54 8.27
CA ALA A 243 -14.42 13.76 7.91
C ALA A 243 -15.85 13.45 7.44
N GLY A 244 -16.02 12.40 6.62
CA GLY A 244 -17.33 11.92 6.18
C GLY A 244 -18.21 11.45 7.34
N TRP A 245 -17.66 10.70 8.29
CA TRP A 245 -18.40 10.27 9.49
C TRP A 245 -18.77 11.43 10.40
N LEU A 246 -17.88 12.40 10.61
CA LEU A 246 -18.19 13.58 11.42
C LEU A 246 -19.25 14.49 10.79
N ALA A 247 -19.31 14.54 9.45
CA ALA A 247 -20.32 15.31 8.72
C ALA A 247 -21.71 14.65 8.72
N SER A 248 -21.79 13.33 8.94
CA SER A 248 -23.05 12.60 9.03
C SER A 248 -23.58 12.60 10.48
N PRO A 249 -24.80 13.10 10.75
CA PRO A 249 -25.33 13.17 12.12
C PRO A 249 -25.33 11.82 12.86
N GLY A 250 -25.76 10.75 12.21
CA GLY A 250 -25.80 9.41 12.81
C GLY A 250 -24.40 8.83 13.10
N HIS A 251 -23.48 8.97 12.14
CA HIS A 251 -22.11 8.50 12.33
C HIS A 251 -21.36 9.33 13.38
N CYS A 252 -21.57 10.65 13.41
CA CYS A 252 -21.06 11.55 14.44
C CYS A 252 -21.58 11.16 15.82
N ALA A 253 -22.87 10.83 15.94
CA ALA A 253 -23.46 10.37 17.20
C ALA A 253 -22.80 9.08 17.70
N ASN A 254 -22.51 8.11 16.83
CA ASN A 254 -21.76 6.90 17.20
C ASN A 254 -20.35 7.23 17.69
N LEU A 255 -19.60 8.09 16.96
CA LEU A 255 -18.25 8.53 17.34
C LEU A 255 -18.24 9.19 18.73
N MET A 256 -19.27 9.97 19.06
CA MET A 256 -19.36 10.76 20.29
C MET A 256 -20.12 10.07 21.43
N ASN A 257 -20.67 8.87 21.21
CA ASN A 257 -21.45 8.18 22.22
C ASN A 257 -20.55 7.81 23.43
N PRO A 258 -20.87 8.30 24.65
CA PRO A 258 -20.05 8.08 25.83
C PRO A 258 -20.11 6.64 26.37
N MET A 259 -21.09 5.83 25.95
CA MET A 259 -21.18 4.42 26.35
C MET A 259 -20.07 3.57 25.74
N PHE A 260 -19.57 3.94 24.55
CA PHE A 260 -18.48 3.22 23.91
C PHE A 260 -17.14 3.57 24.57
N THR A 261 -16.37 2.53 24.86
CA THR A 261 -15.03 2.62 25.45
C THR A 261 -13.98 1.91 24.60
N GLN A 262 -14.41 1.14 23.61
CA GLN A 262 -13.55 0.35 22.72
C GLN A 262 -13.86 0.62 21.25
N VAL A 263 -12.87 0.45 20.39
CA VAL A 263 -13.00 0.61 18.93
C VAL A 263 -12.13 -0.38 18.19
N GLY A 264 -12.59 -0.81 17.02
CA GLY A 264 -11.78 -1.48 16.02
C GLY A 264 -12.17 -0.97 14.64
N ALA A 265 -11.20 -0.78 13.76
CA ALA A 265 -11.44 -0.23 12.43
C ALA A 265 -10.56 -0.90 11.38
N ALA A 266 -11.01 -0.86 10.14
CA ALA A 266 -10.29 -1.45 9.03
C ALA A 266 -10.78 -0.88 7.70
N TYR A 267 -9.89 -0.81 6.72
CA TYR A 267 -10.28 -0.64 5.34
C TYR A 267 -9.94 -1.89 4.51
N VAL A 268 -10.65 -2.06 3.41
CA VAL A 268 -10.28 -2.96 2.33
C VAL A 268 -10.43 -2.21 1.02
N ALA A 269 -9.35 -2.20 0.25
CA ALA A 269 -9.36 -1.74 -1.11
C ALA A 269 -9.59 -2.94 -2.03
N ASN A 270 -10.70 -2.94 -2.76
CA ASN A 270 -10.88 -3.82 -3.90
C ASN A 270 -11.21 -2.96 -5.07
N ALA A 271 -10.25 -2.80 -5.94
CA ALA A 271 -10.43 -1.90 -7.04
C ALA A 271 -11.49 -2.44 -8.04
N ARG A 272 -11.79 -3.75 -8.06
CA ARG A 272 -12.87 -4.33 -8.90
C ARG A 272 -14.27 -4.00 -8.40
N SER A 273 -14.38 -3.36 -7.24
CA SER A 273 -15.65 -2.93 -6.69
C SER A 273 -16.05 -1.54 -7.16
N ASP A 274 -17.34 -1.25 -7.11
CA ASP A 274 -17.91 0.03 -7.56
C ASP A 274 -17.34 1.23 -6.78
N GLN A 275 -16.97 1.03 -5.52
CA GLN A 275 -16.49 2.09 -4.63
C GLN A 275 -14.96 2.10 -4.46
N GLY A 276 -14.25 1.08 -4.94
CA GLY A 276 -12.78 0.93 -4.86
C GLY A 276 -12.23 0.66 -3.46
N VAL A 277 -12.73 1.35 -2.43
CA VAL A 277 -12.34 1.23 -1.02
C VAL A 277 -13.55 1.27 -0.11
N TYR A 278 -13.52 0.41 0.92
CA TYR A 278 -14.52 0.31 1.95
C TYR A 278 -13.88 0.41 3.33
N TRP A 279 -14.53 1.15 4.22
CA TRP A 279 -14.11 1.39 5.59
C TRP A 279 -15.18 0.89 6.54
N THR A 280 -14.77 0.24 7.62
CA THR A 280 -15.64 -0.13 8.73
C THR A 280 -14.96 0.30 10.02
N MET A 281 -15.71 0.95 10.91
CA MET A 281 -15.32 1.26 12.28
C MET A 281 -16.41 0.74 13.22
N LEU A 282 -16.04 -0.22 14.06
CA LEU A 282 -16.91 -0.80 15.09
C LEU A 282 -16.56 -0.22 16.45
N PHE A 283 -17.59 0.12 17.20
CA PHE A 283 -17.51 0.61 18.57
C PHE A 283 -18.02 -0.44 19.54
N GLY A 284 -17.45 -0.50 20.73
CA GLY A 284 -17.81 -1.48 21.75
C GLY A 284 -18.02 -0.86 23.12
N ALA A 285 -19.07 -1.29 23.80
CA ALA A 285 -19.25 -1.14 25.25
C ALA A 285 -19.15 -2.53 25.91
N PRO A 286 -18.17 -2.77 26.80
CA PRO A 286 -18.04 -3.99 27.60
C PRO A 286 -19.27 -4.27 28.46
#